data_AF-A0AA91U3G1-F1
#
_entry.id   AF-A0AA91U3G1-F1
#
_cell.length_a   1.000
_cell.length_b   1.000
_cell.length_c   1.000
_cell.angle_alpha   90.00
_cell.angle_beta   90.00
_cell.angle_gamma   90.00
#
_symmetry.space_group_name_H-M   'P 1'
#
loop_
_entity.id
_entity.type
_entity.pdbx_description
1 polymer ?
#
loop_
_entity_poly.entity_id
_entity_poly.type
_entity_poly.pdbx_seq_one_letter_code
_entity_poly.pdbx_strand_id
1 'polypeptide(L)'
;MNKTNTALARLGSTGVLLLTLAGCAGLAPQSSLEQVQQQSAELTGQDSLHWATEQDQPPVVRERIAELLAEPLALESAVEIALMNNPGLQARLFDLGIADAQRVQA
;
A
#
# COMPACT_ATOMS: atom_id res chain seq x y z
N MET A 1 -7.39 56.69 -4.48
CA MET A 1 -8.54 55.82 -4.79
C MET A 1 -8.08 54.54 -5.51
N ASN A 2 -7.19 53.73 -4.91
CA ASN A 2 -6.58 52.56 -5.57
C ASN A 2 -6.17 51.40 -4.63
N LYS A 3 -6.50 51.46 -3.32
CA LYS A 3 -6.13 50.44 -2.32
C LYS A 3 -6.88 49.10 -2.48
N THR A 4 -7.99 49.06 -3.23
CA THR A 4 -8.82 47.86 -3.41
C THR A 4 -8.28 46.88 -4.45
N ASN A 5 -7.46 47.35 -5.40
CA ASN A 5 -7.01 46.52 -6.53
C ASN A 5 -5.85 45.58 -6.16
N THR A 6 -5.03 45.95 -5.16
CA THR A 6 -3.91 45.14 -4.66
C THR A 6 -4.35 43.99 -3.72
N ALA A 7 -5.52 44.10 -3.09
CA ALA A 7 -6.07 43.04 -2.25
C ALA A 7 -6.63 41.87 -3.08
N LEU A 8 -7.30 42.18 -4.20
CA LEU A 8 -7.82 41.18 -5.13
C LEU A 8 -6.70 40.38 -5.84
N ALA A 9 -5.59 41.05 -6.18
CA ALA A 9 -4.42 40.38 -6.75
C ALA A 9 -3.73 39.42 -5.76
N ARG A 10 -3.72 39.75 -4.46
CA ARG A 10 -3.15 38.90 -3.39
C ARG A 10 -4.06 37.73 -3.00
N LEU A 11 -5.38 37.88 -3.11
CA LEU A 11 -6.32 36.77 -2.94
C LEU A 11 -6.25 35.79 -4.12
N GLY A 12 -6.08 36.31 -5.34
CA GLY A 12 -5.89 35.49 -6.54
C GLY A 12 -4.61 34.64 -6.49
N SER A 13 -3.48 35.22 -6.04
CA SER A 13 -2.20 34.49 -5.93
C SER A 13 -2.22 33.38 -4.87
N THR A 14 -2.96 33.57 -3.78
CA THR A 14 -3.05 32.57 -2.70
C THR A 14 -3.99 31.41 -3.07
N GLY A 15 -5.07 31.69 -3.79
CA GLY A 15 -6.01 30.65 -4.24
C GLY A 15 -5.42 29.69 -5.28
N VAL A 16 -4.59 30.20 -6.21
CA VAL A 16 -3.92 29.38 -7.23
C VAL A 16 -2.88 28.43 -6.59
N LEU A 17 -2.16 28.88 -5.57
CA LEU A 17 -1.18 28.05 -4.86
C LEU A 17 -1.85 26.86 -4.14
N LEU A 18 -2.99 27.08 -3.49
CA LEU A 18 -3.73 26.02 -2.80
C LEU A 18 -4.31 24.97 -3.77
N LEU A 19 -4.75 25.39 -4.97
CA LEU A 19 -5.22 24.48 -6.01
C LEU A 19 -4.10 23.63 -6.62
N THR A 20 -2.88 24.17 -6.74
CA THR A 20 -1.73 23.39 -7.23
C THR A 20 -1.24 22.34 -6.23
N LEU A 21 -1.36 22.59 -4.92
CA LEU A 21 -0.95 21.62 -3.89
C LEU A 21 -1.91 20.42 -3.78
N ALA A 22 -3.21 20.63 -4.04
CA ALA A 22 -4.19 19.54 -4.05
C ALA A 22 -3.98 18.55 -5.22
N GLY A 23 -3.38 19.01 -6.32
CA GLY A 23 -3.07 18.17 -7.49
C GLY A 23 -1.98 17.13 -7.23
N CYS A 24 -0.98 17.42 -6.37
CA CYS A 24 0.13 16.49 -6.14
C CYS A 24 -0.22 15.33 -5.20
N ALA A 25 -1.23 15.48 -4.33
CA ALA A 25 -1.63 14.41 -3.40
C ALA A 25 -2.78 13.53 -3.94
N GLY A 26 -3.65 14.08 -4.79
CA GLY A 26 -4.86 13.38 -5.26
C GLY A 26 -4.65 12.43 -6.44
N LEU A 27 -3.52 12.50 -7.15
CA LEU A 27 -3.23 11.66 -8.32
C LEU A 27 -2.20 10.56 -8.05
N ALA A 28 -1.85 10.30 -6.79
CA ALA A 28 -0.98 9.17 -6.45
C ALA A 28 -1.65 7.87 -6.93
N PRO A 29 -1.10 7.17 -7.94
CA PRO A 29 -1.71 5.95 -8.43
C PRO A 29 -1.63 4.89 -7.35
N GLN A 30 -2.62 4.00 -7.27
CA GLN A 30 -2.57 2.89 -6.33
C GLN A 30 -1.26 2.11 -6.51
N SER A 31 -0.75 1.56 -5.40
CA SER A 31 0.44 0.72 -5.51
C SER A 31 0.11 -0.56 -6.28
N SER A 32 1.03 -1.02 -7.12
CA SER A 32 0.91 -2.30 -7.81
C SER A 32 0.88 -3.47 -6.82
N LEU A 33 1.51 -3.30 -5.65
CA LEU A 33 1.42 -4.25 -4.53
C LEU A 33 0.00 -4.39 -3.99
N GLU A 34 -0.75 -3.30 -3.82
CA GLU A 34 -2.17 -3.38 -3.43
C GLU A 34 -3.02 -4.12 -4.48
N GLN A 35 -2.74 -3.94 -5.78
CA GLN A 35 -3.42 -4.68 -6.84
C GLN A 35 -3.15 -6.18 -6.74
N VAL A 36 -1.89 -6.57 -6.55
CA VAL A 36 -1.51 -7.98 -6.42
C VAL A 36 -2.15 -8.60 -5.18
N GLN A 37 -2.22 -7.87 -4.06
CA GLN A 37 -2.89 -8.34 -2.85
C GLN A 37 -4.39 -8.58 -3.09
N GLN A 38 -5.08 -7.64 -3.74
CA GLN A 38 -6.51 -7.78 -4.07
C GLN A 38 -6.77 -8.97 -5.01
N GLN A 39 -5.99 -9.09 -6.09
CA GLN A 39 -6.13 -10.19 -7.05
C GLN A 39 -5.85 -11.55 -6.40
N SER A 40 -4.85 -11.61 -5.50
CA SER A 40 -4.51 -12.83 -4.79
C SER A 40 -5.60 -13.22 -3.79
N ALA A 41 -6.20 -12.26 -3.09
CA ALA A 41 -7.36 -12.49 -2.22
C ALA A 41 -8.52 -13.11 -3.00
N GLU A 42 -8.84 -12.56 -4.18
CA GLU A 42 -9.86 -13.10 -5.09
C GLU A 42 -9.53 -14.54 -5.55
N LEU A 43 -8.28 -14.79 -5.95
CA LEU A 43 -7.85 -16.10 -6.45
C LEU A 43 -7.83 -17.19 -5.37
N THR A 44 -7.54 -16.81 -4.13
CA THR A 44 -7.45 -17.71 -2.98
C THR A 44 -8.75 -17.85 -2.20
N GLY A 45 -9.77 -17.05 -2.53
CA GLY A 45 -11.05 -17.01 -1.82
C GLY A 45 -10.93 -16.46 -0.39
N GLN A 46 -9.88 -15.69 -0.09
CA GLN A 46 -9.60 -15.17 1.25
C GLN A 46 -9.71 -13.64 1.24
N ASP A 47 -10.79 -13.11 1.80
CA ASP A 47 -11.06 -11.66 1.85
C ASP A 47 -10.01 -10.86 2.64
N SER A 48 -9.28 -11.51 3.55
CA SER A 48 -8.23 -10.87 4.36
C SER A 48 -7.01 -11.79 4.52
N LEU A 49 -6.19 -11.89 3.48
CA LEU A 49 -4.86 -12.49 3.59
C LEU A 49 -3.93 -11.58 4.39
N HIS A 50 -3.28 -12.12 5.42
CA HIS A 50 -2.20 -11.43 6.10
C HIS A 50 -0.91 -11.60 5.28
N TRP A 51 -0.42 -10.51 4.70
CA TRP A 51 0.82 -10.51 3.92
C TRP A 51 1.99 -10.16 4.84
N ALA A 52 3.01 -11.02 4.87
CA ALA A 52 4.25 -10.69 5.53
C ALA A 52 4.94 -9.55 4.74
N THR A 53 4.97 -8.38 5.34
CA THR A 53 5.68 -7.21 4.84
C THR A 53 7.10 -7.19 5.37
N GLU A 54 7.98 -6.41 4.75
CA GLU A 54 9.36 -6.23 5.21
C GLU A 54 9.44 -5.56 6.60
N GLN A 55 8.36 -4.90 7.02
CA GLN A 55 8.18 -4.34 8.36
C GLN A 55 7.82 -5.41 9.41
N ASP A 56 7.35 -6.58 9.00
CA ASP A 56 7.01 -7.64 9.92
C ASP A 56 8.29 -8.26 10.47
N GLN A 57 8.44 -8.14 11.78
CA GLN A 57 9.55 -8.79 12.45
C GLN A 57 9.32 -10.31 12.41
N PRO A 58 10.37 -11.13 12.24
CA PRO A 58 10.28 -12.58 12.30
C PRO A 58 9.45 -13.16 13.47
N PRO A 59 9.41 -12.57 14.69
CA PRO A 59 8.49 -12.99 15.74
C PRO A 59 6.99 -12.81 15.41
N VAL A 60 6.59 -11.71 14.75
CA VAL A 60 5.18 -11.45 14.41
C VAL A 60 4.62 -12.52 13.48
N VAL A 61 5.39 -12.87 12.45
CA VAL A 61 5.05 -13.96 11.51
C VAL A 61 4.91 -15.30 12.25
N ARG A 62 5.79 -15.57 13.22
CA ARG A 62 5.74 -16.82 14.01
C ARG A 62 4.53 -16.87 14.95
N GLU A 63 4.18 -15.75 15.58
CA GLU A 63 2.99 -15.65 16.43
C GLU A 63 1.73 -15.91 15.62
N ARG A 64 1.60 -15.30 14.43
CA ARG A 64 0.47 -15.54 13.53
C ARG A 64 0.37 -17.00 13.08
N ILE A 65 1.49 -17.62 12.71
CA ILE A 65 1.52 -19.04 12.36
C ILE A 65 1.09 -19.90 13.57
N ALA A 66 1.53 -19.57 14.78
CA ALA A 66 1.13 -20.29 15.98
C ALA A 66 -0.37 -20.17 16.29
N GLU A 67 -0.96 -18.99 16.07
CA GLU A 67 -2.41 -18.78 16.18
C GLU A 67 -3.19 -19.64 15.17
N LEU A 68 -2.76 -19.66 13.90
CA LEU A 68 -3.41 -20.46 12.85
C LEU A 68 -3.29 -21.97 13.10
N LEU A 69 -2.23 -22.40 13.80
CA LEU A 69 -2.00 -23.80 14.17
C LEU A 69 -2.62 -24.19 15.53
N ALA A 70 -3.29 -23.26 16.23
CA ALA A 70 -3.97 -23.56 17.48
C ALA A 70 -5.25 -24.39 17.29
N GLU A 71 -5.82 -24.37 16.08
CA GLU A 71 -6.96 -25.18 15.65
C GLU A 71 -6.54 -26.20 14.58
N PRO A 72 -7.37 -27.24 14.29
CA PRO A 72 -7.11 -28.14 13.18
C PRO A 72 -6.94 -27.38 11.86
N LEU A 73 -5.82 -27.61 11.17
CA LEU A 73 -5.40 -26.83 10.01
C LEU A 73 -6.45 -26.90 8.87
N ALA A 74 -7.14 -25.78 8.65
CA ALA A 74 -8.02 -25.57 7.51
C ALA A 74 -7.22 -25.27 6.24
N LEU A 75 -7.86 -25.45 5.07
CA LEU A 75 -7.23 -25.21 3.77
C LEU A 75 -6.79 -23.74 3.64
N GLU A 76 -7.66 -22.83 4.06
CA GLU A 76 -7.46 -21.38 3.98
C GLU A 76 -6.26 -20.98 4.85
N SER A 77 -6.21 -21.46 6.10
CA SER A 77 -5.10 -21.23 7.03
C SER A 77 -3.78 -21.80 6.49
N ALA A 78 -3.81 -22.95 5.80
CA ALA A 78 -2.62 -23.52 5.18
C ALA A 78 -2.09 -22.65 4.03
N VAL A 79 -2.99 -22.05 3.23
CA VAL A 79 -2.61 -21.11 2.17
C VAL A 79 -2.02 -19.84 2.76
N GLU A 80 -2.62 -19.27 3.81
CA GLU A 80 -2.10 -18.08 4.51
C GLU A 80 -0.67 -18.35 5.02
N ILE A 81 -0.44 -19.46 5.72
CA ILE A 81 0.90 -19.86 6.21
C ILE A 81 1.88 -20.02 5.04
N ALA A 82 1.45 -20.66 3.94
CA ALA A 82 2.31 -20.88 2.78
C ALA A 82 2.72 -19.57 2.11
N LEU A 83 1.82 -18.59 1.99
CA LEU A 83 2.12 -17.27 1.43
C LEU A 83 3.05 -16.47 2.35
N MET A 84 2.79 -16.48 3.66
CA MET A 84 3.61 -15.77 4.65
C MET A 84 5.04 -16.29 4.73
N ASN A 85 5.27 -17.58 4.50
CA ASN A 85 6.57 -18.22 4.64
C ASN A 85 7.26 -18.54 3.29
N ASN A 86 6.86 -17.87 2.21
CA ASN A 86 7.45 -18.09 0.88
C ASN A 86 8.49 -17.00 0.53
N PRO A 87 9.81 -17.28 0.67
CA PRO A 87 10.85 -16.28 0.40
C PRO A 87 10.95 -15.91 -1.09
N GLY A 88 10.58 -16.81 -1.99
CA GLY A 88 10.56 -16.54 -3.43
C GLY A 88 9.48 -15.52 -3.79
N LEU A 89 8.29 -15.65 -3.18
CA LEU A 89 7.21 -14.69 -3.33
C LEU A 89 7.59 -13.32 -2.75
N GLN A 90 8.16 -13.29 -1.54
CA GLN A 90 8.61 -12.06 -0.88
C GLN A 90 9.64 -11.30 -1.72
N ALA A 91 10.61 -12.00 -2.33
CA ALA A 91 11.60 -11.39 -3.22
C ALA A 91 10.95 -10.72 -4.44
N ARG A 92 9.94 -11.36 -5.05
CA ARG A 92 9.21 -10.78 -6.20
C ARG A 92 8.37 -9.57 -5.81
N LEU A 93 7.73 -9.60 -4.64
CA LEU A 93 6.99 -8.46 -4.11
C LEU A 93 7.94 -7.30 -3.77
N PHE A 94 9.13 -7.59 -3.25
CA PHE A 94 10.16 -6.58 -3.01
C PHE A 94 10.59 -5.90 -4.32
N ASP A 95 10.93 -6.68 -5.35
CA ASP A 95 11.28 -6.15 -6.67
C ASP A 95 10.17 -5.24 -7.23
N LEU A 96 8.91 -5.62 -7.02
CA LEU A 96 7.75 -4.83 -7.42
C LEU A 96 7.65 -3.50 -6.66
N GLY A 97 7.90 -3.51 -5.35
CA GLY A 97 7.96 -2.30 -4.53
C GLY A 97 9.07 -1.33 -4.98
N ILE A 98 10.24 -1.86 -5.33
CA ILE A 98 11.34 -1.06 -5.89
C ILE A 98 10.93 -0.43 -7.23
N ALA A 99 10.29 -1.19 -8.11
CA ALA A 99 9.80 -0.69 -9.39
C ALA A 99 8.76 0.44 -9.23
N ASP A 100 7.84 0.31 -8.27
CA ASP A 100 6.87 1.36 -7.95
C ASP A 100 7.52 2.61 -7.37
N ALA A 101 8.50 2.46 -6.48
CA ALA A 101 9.25 3.59 -5.93
C ALA A 101 9.98 4.38 -7.03
N GLN A 102 10.61 3.68 -7.98
CA GLN A 102 11.26 4.30 -9.13
C GLN A 102 10.25 5.03 -10.04
N ARG A 103 9.06 4.46 -10.23
CA ARG A 103 7.99 5.07 -11.04
C ARG A 103 7.48 6.39 -10.46
N VAL A 104 7.36 6.48 -9.14
CA VAL A 104 6.89 7.70 -8.45
C VAL A 104 7.99 8.77 -8.38
N GLN A 105 9.26 8.38 -8.51
CA GLN A 105 10.39 9.30 -8.49
C GLN A 105 10.72 9.92 -9.87
N ALA A 106 10.26 9.30 -10.97
CA ALA A 106 10.45 9.79 -12.34
C ALA A 106 9.47 10.93 -12.70
#